data_AF-A0A7J2ZLW7-F1
#
_entry.id   AF-A0A7J2ZLW7-F1
#
_cell.length_a   1.000
_cell.length_b   1.000
_cell.length_c   1.000
_cell.angle_alpha   90.00
_cell.angle_beta   90.00
_cell.angle_gamma   90.00
#
_symmetry.space_group_name_H-M   'P 1'
#
loop_
_entity.id
_entity.type
_entity.pdbx_description
1 polymer ?
#
loop_
_entity_poly.entity_id
_entity_poly.type
_entity_poly.pdbx_seq_one_letter_code
_entity_poly.pdbx_strand_id
1 'polypeptide(L)'
;MGILDYLRGIFSKKRNIEALQQRFEALQSDLKALQSSALNRTEIEKDSFQLGLAAGYTGKFIKEIENTLNRIESQMPTKDWLTSAFLDYFKFHEQNEEKRFEIIHNLLLSLQKTAEKTPEPIKEELISKINVIKENLPLSPKMEAVLLIIKEFKEISYDELAMKLGIQVSALRGLLTNLARRTNKIERFIREGKGWVRYIGD
;
A
#
# COMPACT_ATOMS: atom_id res chain seq x y z
N MET A 1 51.55 -100.35 1.89
CA MET A 1 50.81 -99.25 2.55
C MET A 1 51.44 -99.03 3.91
N GLY A 2 52.32 -98.04 4.06
CA GLY A 2 53.07 -97.81 5.30
C GLY A 2 52.32 -96.90 6.27
N ILE A 3 52.64 -97.01 7.57
CA ILE A 3 52.08 -96.16 8.65
C ILE A 3 52.26 -94.66 8.37
N LEU A 4 53.31 -94.28 7.63
CA LEU A 4 53.58 -92.91 7.21
C LEU A 4 52.53 -92.36 6.21
N ASP A 5 51.97 -93.19 5.34
CA ASP A 5 50.93 -92.78 4.40
C ASP A 5 49.60 -92.51 5.12
N TYR A 6 49.32 -93.28 6.17
CA TYR A 6 48.12 -93.12 6.99
C TYR A 6 48.14 -91.82 7.79
N LEU A 7 49.28 -91.48 8.42
CA LEU A 7 49.43 -90.23 9.16
C LEU A 7 49.36 -89.00 8.23
N ARG A 8 49.92 -89.09 7.02
CA ARG A 8 49.83 -88.02 6.01
C ARG A 8 48.38 -87.76 5.57
N GLY A 9 47.58 -88.82 5.46
CA GLY A 9 46.15 -88.74 5.21
C GLY A 9 45.39 -87.97 6.30
N ILE A 10 45.68 -88.24 7.58
CA ILE A 10 45.01 -87.59 8.72
C ILE A 10 45.35 -86.10 8.80
N PHE A 11 46.63 -85.73 8.65
CA PHE A 11 47.04 -84.32 8.68
C PHE A 11 46.51 -83.51 7.49
N SER A 12 46.37 -84.13 6.31
CA SER A 12 45.75 -83.46 5.14
C SER A 12 44.24 -83.21 5.36
N LYS A 13 43.53 -84.15 5.99
CA LYS A 13 42.11 -83.99 6.32
C LYS A 13 41.89 -82.87 7.33
N LYS A 14 42.74 -82.75 8.35
CA LYS A 14 42.60 -81.71 9.38
C LYS A 14 42.82 -80.30 8.81
N ARG A 15 43.83 -80.11 7.94
CA ARG A 15 44.05 -78.83 7.22
C ARG A 15 42.88 -78.45 6.33
N ASN A 16 42.26 -79.42 5.65
CA ASN A 16 41.11 -79.14 4.78
C ASN A 16 39.87 -78.70 5.59
N ILE A 17 39.69 -79.24 6.80
CA ILE A 17 38.56 -78.86 7.67
C ILE A 17 38.74 -77.45 8.23
N GLU A 18 39.94 -77.08 8.68
CA GLU A 18 40.24 -75.72 9.17
C GLU A 18 40.10 -74.68 8.04
N ALA A 19 40.56 -74.99 6.82
CA ALA A 19 40.38 -74.13 5.66
C ALA A 19 38.89 -73.97 5.26
N LEU A 20 38.08 -75.01 5.44
CA LEU A 20 36.62 -74.96 5.22
C LEU A 20 35.93 -74.08 6.26
N GLN A 21 36.33 -74.17 7.53
CA GLN A 21 35.77 -73.32 8.59
C GLN A 21 36.10 -71.84 8.38
N GLN A 22 37.34 -71.50 8.04
CA GLN A 22 37.73 -70.13 7.74
C GLN A 22 36.99 -69.55 6.53
N ARG A 23 36.74 -70.37 5.49
CA ARG A 23 35.91 -69.95 4.34
C ARG A 23 34.46 -69.71 4.73
N PHE A 24 33.92 -70.51 5.65
CA PHE A 24 32.54 -70.36 6.11
C PHE A 24 32.35 -69.11 6.98
N GLU A 25 33.32 -68.80 7.84
CA GLU A 25 33.34 -67.57 8.63
C GLU A 25 33.49 -66.32 7.75
N ALA A 26 34.36 -66.35 6.75
CA ALA A 26 34.50 -65.25 5.78
C ALA A 26 33.22 -65.01 4.97
N LEU A 27 32.53 -66.08 4.56
CA LEU A 27 31.24 -65.98 3.87
C LEU A 27 30.14 -65.40 4.77
N GLN A 28 30.14 -65.76 6.06
CA GLN A 28 29.18 -65.20 7.02
C GLN A 28 29.46 -63.72 7.35
N SER A 29 30.73 -63.31 7.41
CA SER A 29 31.08 -61.89 7.60
C SER A 29 30.69 -61.04 6.39
N ASP A 30 30.91 -61.53 5.17
CA ASP A 30 30.51 -60.83 3.95
C ASP A 30 28.98 -60.72 3.81
N LEU A 31 28.24 -61.76 4.18
CA LEU A 31 26.76 -61.72 4.20
C LEU A 31 26.21 -60.70 5.20
N LYS A 32 26.82 -60.58 6.39
CA LYS A 32 26.41 -59.57 7.39
C LYS A 32 26.78 -58.15 6.95
N ALA A 33 27.94 -57.96 6.31
CA ALA A 33 28.34 -56.67 5.76
C ALA A 33 27.40 -56.22 4.62
N LEU A 34 27.02 -57.14 3.72
CA LEU A 34 26.06 -56.87 2.64
C LEU A 34 24.68 -56.48 3.16
N GLN A 35 24.16 -57.15 4.19
CA GLN A 35 22.85 -56.80 4.78
C GLN A 35 22.80 -55.40 5.39
N SER A 36 23.85 -54.99 6.11
CA SER A 36 23.92 -53.65 6.71
C SER A 36 24.04 -52.52 5.66
N SER A 37 24.78 -52.78 4.57
CA SER A 37 24.92 -51.82 3.47
C SER A 37 23.67 -51.69 2.59
N ALA A 38 22.88 -52.76 2.46
CA ALA A 38 21.65 -52.77 1.68
C ALA A 38 20.51 -51.99 2.36
N LEU A 39 20.36 -52.14 3.69
CA LEU A 39 19.35 -51.41 4.48
C LEU A 39 19.54 -49.89 4.37
N ASN A 40 20.77 -49.41 4.59
CA ASN A 40 21.09 -47.98 4.51
C ASN A 40 20.90 -47.40 3.10
N ARG A 41 21.20 -48.17 2.03
CA ARG A 41 20.93 -47.73 0.65
C ARG A 41 19.44 -47.60 0.37
N THR A 42 18.62 -48.56 0.81
CA THR A 42 17.16 -48.51 0.58
C THR A 42 16.46 -47.40 1.35
N GLU A 43 16.99 -46.97 2.50
CA GLU A 43 16.47 -45.81 3.25
C GLU A 43 16.83 -44.49 2.55
N ILE A 44 18.10 -44.33 2.13
CA ILE A 44 18.55 -43.13 1.39
C ILE A 44 17.80 -42.99 0.04
N GLU A 45 17.51 -44.10 -0.64
CA GLU A 45 16.71 -44.11 -1.88
C GLU A 45 15.24 -43.72 -1.64
N LYS A 46 14.65 -44.11 -0.50
CA LYS A 46 13.29 -43.70 -0.12
C LYS A 46 13.22 -42.23 0.24
N ASP A 47 14.20 -41.71 0.97
CA ASP A 47 14.27 -40.29 1.36
C ASP A 47 14.50 -39.40 0.15
N SER A 48 15.39 -39.79 -0.77
CA SER A 48 15.61 -39.05 -2.02
C SER A 48 14.41 -39.11 -2.98
N PHE A 49 13.67 -40.22 -3.01
CA PHE A 49 12.41 -40.31 -3.75
C PHE A 49 11.31 -39.43 -3.16
N GLN A 50 11.16 -39.41 -1.84
CA GLN A 50 10.23 -38.51 -1.15
C GLN A 50 10.61 -37.04 -1.34
N LEU A 51 11.91 -36.71 -1.28
CA LEU A 51 12.44 -35.39 -1.58
C LEU A 51 12.13 -34.98 -3.03
N GLY A 52 12.28 -35.90 -3.99
CA GLY A 52 11.97 -35.66 -5.40
C GLY A 52 10.48 -35.43 -5.65
N LEU A 53 9.60 -36.20 -4.99
CA LEU A 53 8.15 -35.98 -5.03
C LEU A 53 7.78 -34.64 -4.40
N ALA A 54 8.28 -34.36 -3.19
CA ALA A 54 8.04 -33.09 -2.51
C ALA A 54 8.52 -31.90 -3.35
N ALA A 55 9.73 -31.95 -3.89
CA ALA A 55 10.26 -30.93 -4.79
C ALA A 55 9.42 -30.76 -6.06
N GLY A 56 8.91 -31.86 -6.63
CA GLY A 56 8.00 -31.83 -7.78
C GLY A 56 6.66 -31.15 -7.48
N TYR A 57 6.04 -31.47 -6.34
CA TYR A 57 4.83 -30.80 -5.88
C TYR A 57 5.10 -29.33 -5.59
N THR A 58 6.18 -29.00 -4.87
CA THR A 58 6.56 -27.62 -4.59
C THR A 58 6.82 -26.82 -5.86
N GLY A 59 7.49 -27.39 -6.86
CA GLY A 59 7.70 -26.75 -8.16
C GLY A 59 6.39 -26.49 -8.90
N LYS A 60 5.45 -27.43 -8.87
CA LYS A 60 4.10 -27.23 -9.43
C LYS A 60 3.35 -26.12 -8.69
N PHE A 61 3.39 -26.10 -7.36
CA PHE A 61 2.77 -25.05 -6.55
C PHE A 61 3.37 -23.67 -6.81
N ILE A 62 4.70 -23.55 -6.92
CA ILE A 62 5.37 -22.29 -7.26
C ILE A 62 4.87 -21.79 -8.62
N LYS A 63 4.80 -22.67 -9.62
CA LYS A 63 4.30 -22.33 -10.95
C LYS A 63 2.83 -21.90 -10.93
N GLU A 64 2.00 -22.54 -10.09
CA GLU A 64 0.61 -22.13 -9.88
C GLU A 64 0.51 -20.75 -9.22
N ILE A 65 1.35 -20.47 -8.22
CA ILE A 65 1.45 -19.16 -7.57
C ILE A 65 1.85 -18.09 -8.60
N GLU A 66 2.90 -18.32 -9.39
CA GLU A 66 3.32 -17.41 -10.46
C GLU A 66 2.20 -17.14 -11.48
N ASN A 67 1.48 -18.19 -11.90
CA ASN A 67 0.34 -18.03 -12.81
C ASN A 67 -0.77 -17.19 -12.18
N THR A 68 -1.07 -17.38 -10.89
CA THR A 68 -2.05 -16.55 -10.19
C THR A 68 -1.60 -15.11 -10.01
N LEU A 69 -0.33 -14.87 -9.71
CA LEU A 69 0.24 -13.53 -9.59
C LEU A 69 0.19 -12.79 -10.93
N ASN A 70 0.57 -13.44 -12.03
CA ASN A 70 0.48 -12.87 -13.38
C ASN A 70 -0.98 -12.56 -13.76
N ARG A 71 -1.94 -13.41 -13.36
CA ARG A 71 -3.37 -13.13 -13.56
C ARG A 71 -3.85 -11.94 -12.72
N ILE A 72 -3.37 -11.81 -11.48
CA ILE A 72 -3.71 -10.67 -10.62
C ILE A 72 -3.13 -9.39 -11.22
N GLU A 73 -1.87 -9.41 -11.63
CA GLU A 73 -1.19 -8.24 -12.21
C GLU A 73 -1.85 -7.78 -13.52
N SER A 74 -2.20 -8.70 -14.41
CA SER A 74 -2.92 -8.37 -15.65
C SER A 74 -4.34 -7.82 -15.43
N GLN A 75 -4.97 -8.13 -14.31
CA GLN A 75 -6.29 -7.61 -13.93
C GLN A 75 -6.20 -6.38 -13.02
N MET A 76 -5.00 -6.05 -12.53
CA MET A 76 -4.80 -4.92 -11.63
C MET A 76 -4.91 -3.63 -12.45
N PRO A 77 -5.72 -2.66 -11.99
CA PRO A 77 -5.80 -1.37 -12.65
C PRO A 77 -4.44 -0.69 -12.64
N THR A 78 -3.99 -0.24 -13.81
CA THR A 78 -2.75 0.54 -13.88
C THR A 78 -2.92 1.88 -13.18
N LYS A 79 -1.82 2.44 -12.70
CA LYS A 79 -1.79 3.79 -12.11
C LYS A 79 -2.46 4.80 -13.04
N ASP A 80 -2.22 4.70 -14.34
CA ASP A 80 -2.77 5.61 -15.34
C ASP A 80 -4.29 5.46 -15.48
N TRP A 81 -4.80 4.23 -15.47
CA TRP A 81 -6.24 3.97 -15.47
C TRP A 81 -6.91 4.56 -14.22
N LEU A 82 -6.35 4.31 -13.03
CA LEU A 82 -6.88 4.86 -11.78
C LEU A 82 -6.88 6.39 -11.83
N THR A 83 -5.78 6.99 -12.26
CA THR A 83 -5.65 8.45 -12.33
C THR A 83 -6.70 9.03 -13.27
N SER A 84 -6.92 8.42 -14.44
CA SER A 84 -7.95 8.88 -15.39
C SER A 84 -9.38 8.71 -14.85
N ALA A 85 -9.69 7.56 -14.24
CA ALA A 85 -11.04 7.25 -13.76
C ALA A 85 -11.44 8.16 -12.59
N PHE A 86 -10.49 8.45 -11.69
CA PHE A 86 -10.76 9.29 -10.54
C PHE A 86 -10.67 10.79 -10.85
N LEU A 87 -9.89 11.22 -11.85
CA LEU A 87 -9.79 12.64 -12.22
C LEU A 87 -11.16 13.25 -12.55
N ASP A 88 -11.95 12.55 -13.36
CA ASP A 88 -13.27 13.05 -13.76
C ASP A 88 -14.26 13.00 -12.60
N TYR A 89 -14.16 11.99 -11.74
CA TYR A 89 -14.96 11.89 -10.51
C TYR A 89 -14.65 13.04 -9.54
N PHE A 90 -13.36 13.36 -9.33
CA PHE A 90 -12.94 14.47 -8.48
C PHE A 90 -13.41 15.82 -9.03
N LYS A 91 -13.27 16.05 -10.34
CA LYS A 91 -13.77 17.29 -10.98
C LYS A 91 -15.29 17.43 -10.83
N PHE A 92 -16.03 16.34 -11.04
CA PHE A 92 -17.49 16.34 -10.87
C PHE A 92 -17.89 16.60 -9.42
N HIS A 93 -17.19 15.99 -8.46
CA HIS A 93 -17.43 16.21 -7.04
C HIS A 93 -17.13 17.66 -6.64
N GLU A 94 -16.02 18.23 -7.11
CA GLU A 94 -15.66 19.63 -6.84
C GLU A 94 -16.71 20.61 -7.39
N GLN A 95 -17.16 20.38 -8.64
CA GLN A 95 -18.23 21.19 -9.23
C GLN A 95 -19.56 21.07 -8.48
N ASN A 96 -19.91 19.88 -7.99
CA ASN A 96 -21.13 19.70 -7.20
C ASN A 96 -21.04 20.38 -5.84
N GLU A 97 -19.89 20.31 -5.18
CA GLU A 97 -19.65 21.05 -3.95
C GLU A 97 -19.78 22.55 -4.18
N GLU A 98 -19.15 23.11 -5.22
CA GLU A 98 -19.29 24.53 -5.59
C GLU A 98 -20.77 24.92 -5.81
N LYS A 99 -21.54 24.12 -6.56
CA LYS A 99 -22.98 24.35 -6.75
C LYS A 99 -23.77 24.30 -5.45
N ARG A 100 -23.47 23.35 -4.56
CA ARG A 100 -24.13 23.26 -3.25
C ARG A 100 -23.85 24.50 -2.42
N PHE A 101 -22.60 24.98 -2.43
CA PHE A 101 -22.23 26.22 -1.77
C PHE A 101 -22.97 27.43 -2.35
N GLU A 102 -23.07 27.55 -3.68
CA GLU A 102 -23.82 28.62 -4.34
C GLU A 102 -25.30 28.61 -3.95
N ILE A 103 -25.94 27.44 -3.94
CA ILE A 103 -27.35 27.30 -3.52
C ILE A 103 -27.53 27.75 -2.08
N ILE A 104 -26.68 27.29 -1.16
CA ILE A 104 -26.74 27.68 0.26
C ILE A 104 -26.53 29.19 0.39
N HIS A 105 -25.58 29.77 -0.35
CA HIS A 105 -25.34 31.20 -0.33
C HIS A 105 -26.55 32.00 -0.82
N ASN A 106 -27.16 31.57 -1.91
CA ASN A 106 -28.36 32.20 -2.47
C ASN A 106 -29.57 32.09 -1.53
N LEU A 107 -29.73 30.95 -0.85
CA LEU A 107 -30.75 30.78 0.18
C LEU A 107 -30.49 31.69 1.39
N LEU A 108 -29.25 31.86 1.81
CA LEU A 108 -28.93 32.81 2.88
C LEU A 108 -29.21 34.26 2.48
N LEU A 109 -28.93 34.64 1.23
CA LEU A 109 -29.24 35.96 0.71
C LEU A 109 -30.75 36.20 0.61
N SER A 110 -31.52 35.20 0.17
CA SER A 110 -32.97 35.32 0.12
C SER A 110 -33.58 35.40 1.53
N LEU A 111 -33.05 34.63 2.48
CA LEU A 111 -33.47 34.62 3.87
C LEU A 111 -33.09 35.92 4.60
N GLN A 112 -31.96 36.53 4.22
CA GLN A 112 -31.61 37.87 4.68
C GLN A 112 -32.57 38.93 4.14
N LYS A 113 -32.93 38.88 2.85
CA LYS A 113 -33.89 39.81 2.25
C LYS A 113 -35.30 39.69 2.84
N THR A 114 -35.70 38.50 3.28
CA THR A 114 -36.99 38.31 3.98
C THR A 114 -36.93 38.75 5.43
N ALA A 115 -35.80 38.52 6.12
CA ALA A 115 -35.55 39.05 7.46
C ALA A 115 -35.56 40.58 7.50
N GLU A 116 -35.06 41.26 6.47
CA GLU A 116 -35.06 42.73 6.39
C GLU A 116 -36.48 43.32 6.23
N LYS A 117 -37.43 42.55 5.69
CA LYS A 117 -38.82 42.97 5.47
C LYS A 117 -39.76 42.66 6.64
N THR A 118 -39.27 42.00 7.69
CA THR A 118 -40.08 41.62 8.85
C THR A 118 -40.05 42.70 9.96
N PRO A 119 -41.14 42.87 10.73
CA PRO A 119 -41.18 43.83 11.84
C PRO A 119 -40.26 43.41 13.01
N GLU A 120 -39.78 44.39 13.78
CA GLU A 120 -39.08 44.17 15.05
C GLU A 120 -40.08 43.59 16.07
N PRO A 121 -39.78 42.53 16.84
CA PRO A 121 -38.47 41.98 17.27
C PRO A 121 -37.92 40.78 16.47
N ILE A 122 -38.69 40.22 15.55
CA ILE A 122 -38.35 38.96 14.84
C ILE A 122 -37.17 39.16 13.88
N LYS A 123 -37.03 40.38 13.36
CA LYS A 123 -35.92 40.80 12.49
C LYS A 123 -34.54 40.61 13.16
N GLU A 124 -34.38 40.98 14.42
CA GLU A 124 -33.10 40.88 15.13
C GLU A 124 -32.72 39.42 15.42
N GLU A 125 -33.69 38.58 15.80
CA GLU A 125 -33.48 37.14 15.98
C GLU A 125 -33.12 36.43 14.67
N LEU A 126 -33.73 36.82 13.55
CA LEU A 126 -33.42 36.24 12.24
C LEU A 126 -32.03 36.67 11.77
N ILE A 127 -31.69 37.95 11.88
CA ILE A 127 -30.38 38.46 11.47
C ILE A 127 -29.26 37.83 12.31
N SER A 128 -29.44 37.70 13.63
CA SER A 128 -28.46 37.04 14.49
C SER A 128 -28.26 35.57 14.10
N LYS A 129 -29.33 34.79 13.88
CA LYS A 129 -29.22 33.40 13.40
C LYS A 129 -28.58 33.29 12.01
N ILE A 130 -28.86 34.21 11.10
CA ILE A 130 -28.22 34.26 9.78
C ILE A 130 -26.72 34.53 9.91
N ASN A 131 -26.32 35.42 10.81
CA ASN A 131 -24.90 35.71 11.05
C ASN A 131 -24.17 34.51 11.65
N VAL A 132 -24.78 33.81 12.62
CA VAL A 132 -24.25 32.55 13.16
C VAL A 132 -24.08 31.49 12.06
N ILE A 133 -25.02 31.37 11.13
CA ILE A 133 -24.91 30.43 10.01
C ILE A 133 -23.80 30.86 9.03
N LYS A 134 -23.63 32.16 8.77
CA LYS A 134 -22.56 32.69 7.91
C LYS A 134 -21.16 32.46 8.50
N GLU A 135 -21.02 32.60 9.81
CA GLU A 135 -19.77 32.36 10.54
C GLU A 135 -19.40 30.88 10.60
N ASN A 136 -20.40 30.00 10.76
CA ASN A 136 -20.21 28.55 10.80
C ASN A 136 -20.12 27.89 9.41
N LEU A 137 -20.30 28.65 8.32
CA LEU A 137 -20.26 28.08 6.98
C LEU A 137 -18.80 27.75 6.62
N PRO A 138 -18.50 26.49 6.24
CA PRO A 138 -17.15 26.12 5.87
C PRO A 138 -16.61 26.99 4.73
N LEU A 139 -15.29 27.15 4.72
CA LEU A 139 -14.62 27.87 3.64
C LEU A 139 -14.66 26.99 2.38
N SER A 140 -14.71 27.61 1.21
CA SER A 140 -14.56 26.86 -0.04
C SER A 140 -13.18 26.18 -0.05
N PRO A 141 -13.02 24.99 -0.64
CA PRO A 141 -11.71 24.32 -0.72
C PRO A 141 -10.62 25.21 -1.30
N LYS A 142 -10.95 26.07 -2.28
CA LYS A 142 -10.03 27.06 -2.86
C LYS A 142 -9.64 28.16 -1.85
N MET A 143 -10.56 28.57 -1.00
CA MET A 143 -10.32 29.55 0.06
C MET A 143 -9.45 28.97 1.18
N GLU A 144 -9.65 27.69 1.54
CA GLU A 144 -8.79 26.99 2.50
C GLU A 144 -7.38 26.82 1.96
N ALA A 145 -7.24 26.42 0.69
CA ALA A 145 -5.94 26.32 0.02
C ALA A 145 -5.19 27.66 0.02
N VAL A 146 -5.89 28.76 -0.29
CA VAL A 146 -5.33 30.12 -0.20
C VAL A 146 -4.86 30.43 1.22
N LEU A 147 -5.67 30.12 2.24
CA LEU A 147 -5.32 30.34 3.64
C LEU A 147 -4.11 29.53 4.09
N LEU A 148 -4.00 28.27 3.67
CA LEU A 148 -2.84 27.42 3.99
C LEU A 148 -1.55 27.98 3.38
N ILE A 149 -1.58 28.39 2.12
CA ILE A 149 -0.42 29.00 1.46
C ILE A 149 -0.03 30.31 2.17
N ILE A 150 -1.00 31.17 2.52
CA ILE A 150 -0.70 32.43 3.22
C ILE A 150 -0.16 32.15 4.64
N LYS A 151 -0.62 31.10 5.32
CA LYS A 151 -0.07 30.67 6.62
C LYS A 151 1.37 30.20 6.53
N GLU A 152 1.72 29.45 5.49
CA GLU A 152 3.09 28.94 5.29
C GLU A 152 4.08 30.07 4.98
N PHE A 153 3.71 30.98 4.08
CA PHE A 153 4.60 32.04 3.61
C PHE A 153 4.57 33.30 4.47
N LYS A 154 3.57 33.46 5.34
CA LYS A 154 3.23 34.64 6.17
C LYS A 154 2.90 35.90 5.35
N GLU A 155 3.68 36.19 4.31
CA GLU A 155 3.50 37.24 3.33
C GLU A 155 3.76 36.69 1.93
N ILE A 156 2.88 37.00 0.97
CA ILE A 156 3.03 36.55 -0.42
C ILE A 156 2.48 37.60 -1.38
N SER A 157 3.14 37.76 -2.53
CA SER A 157 2.64 38.62 -3.61
C SER A 157 1.45 37.98 -4.34
N TYR A 158 0.60 38.80 -4.94
CA TYR A 158 -0.56 38.29 -5.71
C TYR A 158 -0.10 37.41 -6.88
N ASP A 159 1.03 37.73 -7.51
CA ASP A 159 1.55 37.00 -8.66
C ASP A 159 2.07 35.61 -8.26
N GLU A 160 2.80 35.51 -7.15
CA GLU A 160 3.29 34.23 -6.62
C GLU A 160 2.16 33.35 -6.09
N LEU A 161 1.17 33.97 -5.43
CA LEU A 161 -0.02 33.26 -4.94
C LEU A 161 -0.86 32.73 -6.11
N ALA A 162 -1.02 33.53 -7.16
CA ALA A 162 -1.69 33.13 -8.40
C ALA A 162 -0.99 31.95 -9.09
N MET A 163 0.35 31.99 -9.18
CA MET A 163 1.14 30.89 -9.74
C MET A 163 1.00 29.60 -8.93
N LYS A 164 1.07 29.66 -7.59
CA LYS A 164 0.93 28.48 -6.71
C LYS A 164 -0.45 27.85 -6.77
N LEU A 165 -1.49 28.65 -7.00
CA LEU A 165 -2.87 28.16 -7.11
C LEU A 165 -3.24 27.75 -8.55
N GLY A 166 -2.44 28.12 -9.55
CA GLY A 166 -2.77 27.92 -10.96
C GLY A 166 -3.95 28.78 -11.45
N ILE A 167 -4.17 29.94 -10.83
CA ILE A 167 -5.32 30.83 -11.10
C ILE A 167 -4.82 32.17 -11.65
N GLN A 168 -5.64 32.87 -12.45
CA GLN A 168 -5.34 34.23 -12.88
C GLN A 168 -5.40 35.24 -11.73
N VAL A 169 -4.51 36.24 -11.75
CA VAL A 169 -4.44 37.32 -10.74
C VAL A 169 -5.77 38.08 -10.60
N SER A 170 -6.53 38.24 -11.69
CA SER A 170 -7.86 38.85 -11.68
C SER A 170 -8.86 38.08 -10.82
N ALA A 171 -8.94 36.75 -10.99
CA ALA A 171 -9.80 35.87 -10.22
C ALA A 171 -9.35 35.78 -8.75
N LEU A 172 -8.04 35.79 -8.50
CA LEU A 172 -7.47 35.81 -7.15
C LEU A 172 -7.91 37.05 -6.36
N ARG A 173 -7.98 38.23 -6.97
CA ARG A 173 -8.46 39.46 -6.30
C ARG A 173 -9.88 39.33 -5.76
N GLY A 174 -10.78 38.71 -6.53
CA GLY A 174 -12.15 38.44 -6.10
C GLY A 174 -12.20 37.47 -4.91
N LEU A 175 -11.43 36.38 -5.00
CA LEU A 175 -11.29 35.40 -3.92
C LEU A 175 -10.74 36.04 -2.64
N LEU A 176 -9.65 36.80 -2.72
CA LEU A 176 -9.05 37.49 -1.59
C LEU A 176 -9.98 38.53 -0.95
N THR A 177 -10.81 39.21 -1.76
CA THR A 177 -11.81 40.15 -1.23
C THR A 177 -12.86 39.42 -0.40
N ASN A 178 -13.37 38.30 -0.90
CA ASN A 178 -14.33 37.47 -0.18
C ASN A 178 -13.71 36.80 1.05
N LEU A 179 -12.45 36.34 0.95
CA LEU A 179 -11.72 35.70 2.04
C LEU A 179 -11.47 36.68 3.19
N ALA A 180 -10.99 37.88 2.89
CA ALA A 180 -10.74 38.94 3.87
C ALA A 180 -12.03 39.30 4.62
N ARG A 181 -13.15 39.48 3.89
CA ARG A 181 -14.45 39.80 4.49
C ARG A 181 -15.00 38.69 5.39
N ARG A 182 -14.77 37.42 5.05
CA ARG A 182 -15.33 36.27 5.78
C ARG A 182 -14.50 35.87 6.99
N THR A 183 -13.18 35.94 6.89
CA THR A 183 -12.30 35.36 7.90
C THR A 183 -11.62 36.41 8.77
N ASN A 184 -11.47 37.65 8.30
CA ASN A 184 -10.64 38.68 8.96
C ASN A 184 -9.21 38.21 9.32
N LYS A 185 -8.75 37.07 8.76
CA LYS A 185 -7.44 36.47 9.06
C LYS A 185 -6.34 36.93 8.10
N ILE A 186 -6.70 37.67 7.06
CA ILE A 186 -5.76 38.13 6.03
C ILE A 186 -5.82 39.64 5.85
N GLU A 187 -4.66 40.28 5.70
CA GLU A 187 -4.50 41.67 5.30
C GLU A 187 -4.12 41.75 3.85
N ARG A 188 -4.64 42.75 3.16
CA ARG A 188 -4.21 43.11 1.80
C ARG A 188 -3.53 44.46 1.87
N PHE A 189 -2.33 44.54 1.31
CA PHE A 189 -1.57 45.78 1.26
C PHE A 189 -0.86 45.91 -0.09
N ILE A 190 -0.37 47.11 -0.38
CA ILE A 190 0.37 47.40 -1.61
C ILE A 190 1.80 47.70 -1.22
N ARG A 191 2.75 47.00 -1.84
CA ARG A 191 4.18 47.22 -1.68
C ARG A 191 4.80 47.33 -3.06
N GLU A 192 5.49 48.44 -3.32
CA GLU A 192 6.18 48.72 -4.59
C GLU A 192 5.23 48.65 -5.82
N GLY A 193 3.99 49.12 -5.66
CA GLY A 193 2.98 49.09 -6.72
C GLY A 193 2.39 47.71 -7.02
N LYS A 194 2.81 46.66 -6.30
CA LYS A 194 2.28 45.30 -6.39
C LYS A 194 1.35 45.00 -5.21
N GLY A 195 0.34 44.16 -5.44
CA GLY A 195 -0.57 43.68 -4.39
C GLY A 195 0.05 42.53 -3.60
N TRP A 196 -0.03 42.62 -2.27
CA TRP A 196 0.48 41.63 -1.33
C TRP A 196 -0.60 41.22 -0.33
N VAL A 197 -0.48 39.99 0.19
CA VAL A 197 -1.34 39.46 1.25
C VAL A 197 -0.47 39.03 2.42
N ARG A 198 -0.90 39.37 3.65
CA ARG A 198 -0.30 38.91 4.90
C ARG A 198 -1.33 38.14 5.73
N TYR A 199 -0.89 37.12 6.45
CA TYR A 199 -1.71 36.46 7.49
C TYR A 199 -1.65 37.27 8.81
N ILE A 200 -2.80 37.67 9.36
CA ILE A 200 -2.90 38.43 10.63
C ILE A 200 -3.43 37.56 11.77
N GLY A 201 -4.16 36.48 11.48
CA GLY A 201 -4.75 35.63 12.51
C GLY A 201 -3.71 34.76 13.21
N ASP A 202 -3.93 34.37 14.46
CA ASP A 202 -3.40 33.12 15.01
C ASP A 202 -4.47 32.03 14.79
#